data_AF-A0A317TYH6-F1
#
_entry.id   AF-A0A317TYH6-F1
#
_cell.length_a   1.000
_cell.length_b   1.000
_cell.length_c   1.000
_cell.angle_alpha   90.00
_cell.angle_beta   90.00
_cell.angle_gamma   90.00
#
_symmetry.space_group_name_H-M   'P 1'
#
loop_
_entity.id
_entity.type
_entity.pdbx_description
1 polymer ?
#
loop_
_entity_poly.entity_id
_entity_poly.type
_entity_poly.pdbx_seq_one_letter_code
_entity_poly.pdbx_strand_id
1 'polypeptide(L)'
;MFFKQELKGTIENEKKVHCFFIPIVEQIKASDYNKTYIWNLAKEANITRKFYSSPELLARMESGRLGPKSILSCYKVSLTETQHQQLRAVSGRDNVFLGSLNFIYSDIESLIHFVQGRQLEHANPFYEQDTPVNQSVRAA
;
A
#
# COMPACT_ATOMS: atom_id res chain seq x y z
N MET A 1 17.73 15.97 -34.95
CA MET A 1 18.59 15.17 -34.06
C MET A 1 17.75 14.77 -32.86
N PHE A 2 17.47 13.48 -32.67
CA PHE A 2 16.72 12.98 -31.51
C PHE A 2 17.73 12.50 -30.46
N PHE A 3 17.75 13.16 -29.30
CA PHE A 3 18.48 12.67 -28.14
C PHE A 3 17.72 11.47 -27.58
N LYS A 4 18.17 10.25 -27.90
CA LYS A 4 17.88 9.07 -27.09
C LYS A 4 18.79 9.14 -25.87
N GLN A 5 18.29 9.70 -24.78
CA GLN A 5 18.92 9.51 -23.48
C GLN A 5 18.55 8.10 -23.03
N GLU A 6 19.44 7.15 -23.25
CA GLU A 6 19.36 5.83 -22.65
C GLU A 6 19.50 6.01 -21.13
N LEU A 7 18.36 6.10 -20.44
CA LEU A 7 18.30 5.98 -18.98
C LEU A 7 18.63 4.53 -18.63
N LYS A 8 19.93 4.21 -18.60
CA LYS A 8 20.46 3.14 -17.75
C LYS A 8 20.39 3.63 -16.31
N GLY A 9 19.18 3.67 -15.76
CA GLY A 9 18.99 3.66 -14.33
C GLY A 9 19.22 2.23 -13.86
N THR A 10 20.37 1.97 -13.24
CA THR A 10 20.47 0.85 -12.30
C THR A 10 19.32 1.03 -11.32
N ILE A 11 18.31 0.16 -11.40
CA ILE A 11 17.23 0.14 -10.39
C ILE A 11 17.92 -0.34 -9.13
N GLU A 12 18.46 0.60 -8.35
CA GLU A 12 18.70 0.34 -6.95
C GLU A 12 17.33 -0.03 -6.37
N ASN A 13 17.17 -1.28 -5.93
CA ASN A 13 15.97 -1.69 -5.19
C ASN A 13 15.94 -0.87 -3.91
N GLU A 14 15.31 0.31 -3.97
CA GLU A 14 15.11 1.18 -2.83
C GLU A 14 14.33 0.39 -1.78
N LYS A 15 14.92 0.25 -0.59
CA LYS A 15 14.30 -0.49 0.49
C LYS A 15 12.97 0.18 0.87
N LYS A 16 11.90 -0.61 0.90
CA LYS A 16 10.60 -0.19 1.42
C LYS A 16 10.69 -0.11 2.96
N VAL A 17 10.63 1.10 3.51
CA VAL A 17 10.88 1.36 4.95
C VAL A 17 9.73 2.08 5.65
N HIS A 18 8.78 2.65 4.90
CA HIS A 18 7.65 3.38 5.47
C HIS A 18 6.33 2.63 5.25
N CYS A 19 5.62 2.31 6.32
CA CYS A 19 4.34 1.62 6.25
C CYS A 19 3.18 2.63 6.25
N PHE A 20 2.23 2.45 5.32
CA PHE A 20 1.03 3.27 5.20
C PHE A 20 -0.21 2.44 4.96
N PHE A 21 -1.36 3.02 5.28
CA PHE A 21 -2.68 2.40 5.11
C PHE A 21 -3.52 3.21 4.13
N ILE A 22 -4.01 2.55 3.08
CA ILE A 22 -4.81 3.15 2.01
C ILE A 22 -6.24 2.60 2.13
N PRO A 23 -7.26 3.44 2.38
CA PRO A 23 -8.63 2.97 2.45
C PRO A 23 -9.11 2.47 1.09
N ILE A 24 -9.90 1.40 1.10
CA ILE A 24 -10.60 0.86 -0.06
C ILE A 24 -12.02 1.39 0.01
N VAL A 25 -12.47 2.03 -1.07
CA VAL A 25 -13.80 2.64 -1.13
C VAL A 25 -14.85 1.57 -1.46
N GLU A 26 -14.45 0.55 -2.21
CA GLU A 26 -15.26 -0.59 -2.63
C GLU A 26 -15.60 -1.50 -1.45
N GLN A 27 -16.83 -2.03 -1.44
CA GLN A 27 -17.25 -3.02 -0.46
C GLN A 27 -16.81 -4.42 -0.90
N ILE A 28 -15.90 -5.01 -0.12
CA ILE A 28 -15.42 -6.38 -0.34
C ILE A 28 -16.32 -7.33 0.47
N LYS A 29 -16.93 -8.30 -0.22
CA LYS A 29 -17.72 -9.35 0.44
C LYS A 29 -16.79 -10.36 1.12
N ALA A 30 -17.24 -10.93 2.25
CA ALA A 30 -16.47 -11.96 2.96
C ALA A 30 -16.10 -13.18 2.10
N SER A 31 -16.94 -13.53 1.12
CA SER A 31 -16.66 -14.61 0.15
C SER A 31 -15.46 -14.33 -0.77
N ASP A 32 -15.03 -13.07 -0.84
CA ASP A 32 -14.08 -12.59 -1.85
C ASP A 32 -12.70 -12.29 -1.27
N TYR A 33 -12.49 -12.47 0.04
CA TYR A 33 -11.21 -12.18 0.71
C TYR A 33 -10.03 -12.98 0.17
N ASN A 34 -10.28 -14.15 -0.42
CA ASN A 34 -9.24 -15.00 -1.01
C ASN A 34 -9.09 -14.80 -2.53
N LYS A 35 -9.87 -13.90 -3.13
CA LYS A 35 -9.86 -13.72 -4.59
C LYS A 35 -8.77 -12.75 -5.00
N THR A 36 -7.99 -13.13 -5.98
CA THR A 36 -6.82 -12.36 -6.47
C THR A 36 -7.19 -10.99 -7.03
N TYR A 37 -8.42 -10.83 -7.54
CA TYR A 37 -8.86 -9.56 -8.12
C TYR A 37 -8.88 -8.41 -7.10
N ILE A 38 -9.02 -8.71 -5.80
CA ILE A 38 -9.08 -7.67 -4.76
C ILE A 38 -7.78 -6.86 -4.74
N TRP A 39 -6.64 -7.42 -5.11
CA TRP A 39 -5.36 -6.69 -5.14
C TRP A 39 -5.26 -5.72 -6.33
N ASN A 40 -6.18 -5.78 -7.29
CA ASN A 40 -6.16 -4.90 -8.46
C ASN A 40 -6.73 -3.50 -8.18
N LEU A 41 -7.51 -3.30 -7.11
CA LEU A 41 -8.10 -1.96 -6.82
C LEU A 41 -7.01 -0.91 -6.50
N ALA A 42 -5.87 -1.35 -5.95
CA ALA A 42 -4.72 -0.48 -5.72
C ALA A 42 -3.94 -0.11 -7.00
N LYS A 43 -4.15 -0.84 -8.12
CA LYS A 43 -3.37 -0.68 -9.37
C LYS A 43 -3.85 0.46 -10.25
N GLU A 44 -5.01 1.05 -9.95
CA GLU A 44 -5.51 2.16 -10.76
C GLU A 44 -4.54 3.34 -10.67
N ALA A 45 -3.94 3.67 -11.83
CA ALA A 45 -2.99 4.76 -11.96
C ALA A 45 -3.71 6.10 -11.96
N ASN A 46 -2.98 7.17 -11.63
CA ASN A 46 -3.47 8.55 -11.63
C ASN A 46 -4.66 8.83 -10.69
N ILE A 47 -4.82 8.02 -9.64
CA ILE A 47 -5.80 8.27 -8.59
C ILE A 47 -5.10 8.85 -7.37
N THR A 48 -5.61 10.00 -6.91
CA THR A 48 -5.21 10.57 -5.63
C THR A 48 -5.84 9.78 -4.50
N ARG A 49 -4.99 9.22 -3.63
CA ARG A 49 -5.39 8.39 -2.50
C ARG A 49 -4.99 9.07 -1.20
N LYS A 50 -5.71 8.72 -0.13
CA LYS A 50 -5.33 9.05 1.24
C LYS A 50 -4.39 7.99 1.78
N PHE A 51 -3.34 8.43 2.45
CA PHE A 51 -2.36 7.58 3.12
C PHE A 51 -2.39 7.91 4.61
N TYR A 52 -2.70 6.91 5.40
CA TYR A 52 -2.74 6.99 6.85
C TYR A 52 -1.49 6.35 7.44
N SER A 53 -0.91 6.97 8.46
CA SER A 53 0.29 6.44 9.14
C SER A 53 -0.02 5.27 10.09
N SER A 54 -1.29 5.07 10.46
CA SER A 54 -1.71 3.95 11.33
C SER A 54 -3.15 3.51 11.02
N PRO A 55 -3.50 2.24 11.31
CA PRO A 55 -4.86 1.74 11.11
C PRO A 55 -5.86 2.37 12.08
N GLU A 56 -5.44 2.78 13.28
CA GLU A 56 -6.30 3.48 14.25
C GLU A 56 -6.68 4.87 13.76
N LEU A 57 -5.72 5.61 13.18
CA LEU A 57 -5.99 6.91 12.58
C LEU A 57 -6.98 6.77 11.42
N LEU A 58 -6.76 5.79 10.54
CA LEU A 58 -7.66 5.48 9.43
C LEU A 58 -9.07 5.18 9.95
N ALA A 59 -9.18 4.26 10.93
CA ALA A 59 -10.47 3.90 11.52
C ALA A 59 -11.17 5.12 12.11
N ARG A 60 -10.49 5.94 12.91
CA ARG A 60 -11.06 7.16 13.50
C ARG A 60 -11.57 8.14 12.46
N MET A 61 -10.85 8.30 11.35
CA MET A 61 -11.16 9.30 10.31
C MET A 61 -12.25 8.85 9.32
N GLU A 62 -12.33 7.55 9.02
CA GLU A 62 -13.21 7.05 7.95
C GLU A 62 -14.41 6.23 8.47
N SER A 63 -14.36 5.63 9.66
CA SER A 63 -15.44 4.76 10.16
C SER A 63 -16.78 5.50 10.36
N GLY A 64 -16.74 6.78 10.75
CA GLY A 64 -17.95 7.60 10.90
C GLY A 64 -18.68 7.90 9.58
N ARG A 65 -18.07 7.61 8.43
CA ARG A 65 -18.66 7.82 7.10
C ARG A 65 -19.32 6.57 6.54
N LEU A 66 -19.20 5.45 7.23
CA LEU A 66 -19.71 4.17 6.78
C LEU A 66 -21.12 3.92 7.31
N GLY A 67 -21.95 3.30 6.47
CA GLY A 67 -23.28 2.86 6.88
C GLY A 67 -23.21 1.70 7.89
N PRO A 68 -24.30 1.40 8.63
CA PRO A 68 -24.33 0.40 9.70
C PRO A 68 -23.92 -1.04 9.30
N LYS A 69 -23.87 -1.33 8.00
CA LYS A 69 -23.57 -2.66 7.44
C LYS A 69 -22.32 -2.65 6.54
N SER A 70 -21.63 -1.52 6.46
CA SER A 70 -20.44 -1.37 5.63
C SER A 70 -19.19 -1.71 6.43
N ILE A 71 -18.26 -2.42 5.79
CA ILE A 71 -16.98 -2.77 6.39
C ILE A 71 -15.94 -1.79 5.86
N LEU A 72 -15.18 -1.18 6.76
CA LEU A 72 -13.99 -0.43 6.38
C LEU A 72 -12.91 -1.44 5.99
N SER A 73 -12.33 -1.28 4.82
CA SER A 73 -11.21 -2.09 4.36
C SER A 73 -10.06 -1.18 3.96
N CYS A 74 -8.83 -1.62 4.15
CA CYS A 74 -7.66 -0.89 3.68
C CYS A 74 -6.55 -1.83 3.21
N TYR A 75 -5.70 -1.33 2.32
CA TYR A 75 -4.41 -1.96 2.04
C TYR A 75 -3.37 -1.44 3.01
N LYS A 76 -2.54 -2.36 3.49
CA LYS A 76 -1.25 -2.04 4.10
C LYS A 76 -0.20 -2.07 2.99
N VAL A 77 0.48 -0.95 2.79
CA VAL A 77 1.51 -0.80 1.75
C VAL A 77 2.82 -0.34 2.37
N SER A 78 3.91 -0.82 1.80
CA SER A 78 5.24 -0.35 2.18
C SER A 78 5.81 0.53 1.07
N LEU A 79 6.23 1.74 1.43
CA LEU A 79 6.75 2.74 0.52
C LEU A 79 8.27 2.85 0.63
N THR A 80 8.90 3.18 -0.50
CA THR A 80 10.30 3.61 -0.52
C THR A 80 10.44 5.01 0.08
N GLU A 81 11.68 5.41 0.41
CA GLU A 81 11.95 6.78 0.87
C GLU A 81 11.52 7.81 -0.18
N THR A 82 11.78 7.55 -1.46
CA THR A 82 11.41 8.46 -2.56
C THR A 82 9.90 8.64 -2.67
N GLN A 83 9.12 7.55 -2.59
CA GLN A 83 7.66 7.62 -2.58
C GLN A 83 7.13 8.37 -1.35
N HIS A 84 7.74 8.16 -0.18
CA HIS A 84 7.37 8.86 1.03
C HIS A 84 7.67 10.37 0.94
N GLN A 85 8.80 10.76 0.34
CA GLN A 85 9.13 12.16 0.10
C GLN A 85 8.14 12.82 -0.88
N GLN A 86 7.71 12.10 -1.92
CA GLN A 86 6.66 12.56 -2.83
C GLN A 86 5.35 12.84 -2.08
N LEU A 87 4.94 11.98 -1.14
CA LEU A 87 3.76 12.22 -0.32
C LEU A 87 3.92 13.44 0.61
N ARG A 88 5.09 13.61 1.21
CA ARG A 88 5.36 14.75 2.11
C ARG A 88 5.32 16.09 1.38
N ALA A 89 5.75 16.14 0.12
CA ALA A 89 5.78 17.37 -0.68
C ALA A 89 4.38 17.92 -1.01
N VAL A 90 3.35 17.06 -1.05
CA VAL A 90 1.98 17.43 -1.50
C VAL A 90 1.09 17.93 -0.35
N SER A 91 1.58 17.90 0.90
CA SER A 91 0.91 18.30 2.16
C SER A 91 0.10 17.18 2.83
N GLY A 92 0.18 17.13 4.16
CA GLY A 92 -0.73 16.37 5.01
C GLY A 92 -1.13 17.18 6.24
N ARG A 93 -2.45 17.30 6.49
CA ARG A 93 -2.97 17.73 7.79
C ARG A 93 -3.22 16.48 8.63
N ASP A 94 -2.99 16.56 9.94
CA ASP A 94 -3.37 15.53 10.91
C ASP A 94 -2.81 14.11 10.65
N ASN A 95 -1.60 14.00 10.11
CA ASN A 95 -0.94 12.73 9.74
C ASN A 95 -1.67 11.93 8.64
N VAL A 96 -2.48 12.61 7.83
CA VAL A 96 -3.09 12.05 6.61
C VAL A 96 -2.43 12.70 5.40
N PHE A 97 -1.78 11.89 4.56
CA PHE A 97 -1.15 12.38 3.34
C PHE A 97 -2.07 12.15 2.14
N LEU A 98 -2.02 13.06 1.17
CA LEU A 98 -2.71 12.93 -0.11
C LEU A 98 -1.67 12.83 -1.21
N GLY A 99 -1.80 11.85 -2.08
CA GLY A 99 -0.91 11.73 -3.22
C GLY A 99 -1.36 10.71 -4.24
N SER A 100 -0.72 10.74 -5.40
CA SER A 100 -0.98 9.82 -6.50
C SER A 100 0.26 8.95 -6.68
N LEU A 101 0.28 7.80 -6.01
CA LEU A 101 1.30 6.78 -6.17
C LEU A 101 0.73 5.59 -6.94
N ASN A 102 1.58 4.95 -7.75
CA ASN A 102 1.23 3.74 -8.48
C ASN A 102 1.72 2.52 -7.69
N PHE A 103 0.84 1.55 -7.51
CA PHE A 103 1.14 0.29 -6.82
C PHE A 103 0.92 -0.88 -7.77
N ILE A 104 1.82 -1.86 -7.70
CA ILE A 104 1.56 -3.21 -8.20
C ILE A 104 1.18 -4.13 -7.03
N TYR A 105 0.61 -5.31 -7.32
CA TYR A 105 0.17 -6.20 -6.24
C TYR A 105 1.33 -6.59 -5.31
N SER A 106 2.57 -6.67 -5.80
CA SER A 106 3.75 -7.00 -4.98
C SER A 106 4.20 -5.86 -4.06
N ASP A 107 3.59 -4.68 -4.16
CA ASP A 107 3.82 -3.57 -3.22
C ASP A 107 2.87 -3.58 -2.02
N ILE A 108 1.82 -4.41 -2.09
CA ILE A 108 0.78 -4.50 -1.08
C ILE A 108 1.15 -5.63 -0.12
N GLU A 109 1.33 -5.32 1.14
CA GLU A 109 1.69 -6.31 2.16
C GLU A 109 0.47 -7.15 2.55
N SER A 110 -0.65 -6.49 2.82
CA SER A 110 -1.86 -7.14 3.31
C SER A 110 -3.11 -6.30 3.08
N LEU A 111 -4.26 -6.96 3.23
CA LEU A 111 -5.58 -6.36 3.26
C LEU A 111 -6.11 -6.45 4.70
N ILE A 112 -6.61 -5.34 5.22
CA ILE A 112 -7.14 -5.28 6.59
C ILE A 112 -8.62 -4.91 6.53
N HIS A 113 -9.46 -5.67 7.22
CA HIS A 113 -10.87 -5.38 7.42
C HIS A 113 -11.14 -5.00 8.88
N PHE A 114 -11.86 -3.90 9.09
CA PHE A 114 -12.32 -3.47 10.41
C PHE A 114 -13.75 -4.00 10.63
N VAL A 115 -13.86 -5.12 11.34
CA VAL A 115 -15.13 -5.81 11.59
C VAL A 115 -15.44 -5.78 13.08
N GLN A 116 -16.54 -5.12 13.47
CA GLN A 116 -17.01 -5.07 14.86
C GLN A 116 -15.93 -4.64 15.87
N GLY A 117 -15.10 -3.66 15.51
CA GLY A 117 -14.01 -3.15 16.36
C GLY A 117 -12.75 -4.03 16.38
N ARG A 118 -12.71 -5.12 15.59
CA ARG A 118 -11.52 -5.96 15.39
C ARG A 118 -10.91 -5.70 14.02
N GLN A 119 -9.59 -5.86 13.93
CA GLN A 119 -8.86 -5.85 12.67
C GLN A 119 -8.60 -7.29 12.24
N LEU A 120 -9.04 -7.65 11.03
CA LEU A 120 -8.76 -8.92 10.39
C LEU A 120 -7.78 -8.66 9.23
N GLU A 121 -6.56 -9.17 9.36
CA GLU A 121 -5.50 -8.98 8.36
C GLU A 121 -5.35 -10.24 7.50
N HIS A 122 -5.34 -10.03 6.18
CA HIS A 122 -5.17 -11.04 5.15
C HIS A 122 -3.86 -10.75 4.43
N ALA A 123 -2.85 -11.61 4.61
CA ALA A 123 -1.57 -11.48 3.94
C ALA A 123 -1.75 -11.61 2.42
N ASN A 124 -1.07 -10.74 1.67
CA ASN A 124 -1.07 -10.83 0.22
C ASN A 124 -0.12 -11.96 -0.22
N PRO A 125 -0.62 -13.01 -0.91
CA PRO A 125 0.22 -14.11 -1.36
C PRO A 125 1.25 -13.71 -2.42
N PHE A 126 1.08 -12.54 -3.03
CA PHE A 126 1.99 -12.01 -4.06
C PHE A 126 2.95 -10.95 -3.52
N TYR A 127 2.99 -10.72 -2.20
CA TYR A 127 3.90 -9.76 -1.62
C TYR A 127 5.32 -10.30 -1.66
N GLU A 128 6.18 -9.65 -2.45
CA GLU A 128 7.60 -9.95 -2.50
C GLU A 128 8.31 -9.03 -1.49
N GLN A 129 8.67 -9.58 -0.33
CA GLN A 129 9.69 -8.93 0.49
C GLN A 129 11.02 -9.11 -0.24
N ASP A 130 11.69 -8.00 -0.56
CA ASP A 130 13.11 -8.00 -0.87
C ASP A 130 13.84 -8.64 0.31
N THR A 131 13.99 -9.95 0.27
CA THR A 131 14.71 -10.70 1.27
C THR A 131 16.17 -10.47 0.89
N PRO A 132 17.00 -9.83 1.74
CA PRO A 132 18.41 -9.74 1.43
C PRO A 132 18.93 -11.17 1.31
N VAL A 133 19.34 -11.55 0.09
CA VAL A 133 20.03 -12.81 -0.15
C VAL A 133 21.33 -12.73 0.64
N ASN A 134 21.32 -13.29 1.83
CA ASN A 134 22.50 -13.48 2.63
C ASN A 134 23.34 -14.53 1.88
N GLN A 135 24.25 -14.07 1.02
CA GLN A 135 25.28 -14.90 0.43
C GLN A 135 26.23 -15.34 1.56
N SER A 136 25.79 -16.32 2.35
CA SER A 136 26.67 -17.04 3.27
C SER A 136 27.48 -18.03 2.46
N VAL A 137 28.66 -17.56 2.05
CA VAL A 137 29.92 -18.29 1.84
C VAL A 137 29.83 -19.79 2.17
N ARG A 138 30.01 -20.64 1.15
CA ARG A 138 30.76 -21.89 1.30
C ARG A 138 31.76 -22.00 0.18
N ALA A 139 32.97 -21.51 0.46
CA ALA A 139 34.17 -22.11 -0.11
C ALA A 139 34.31 -23.51 0.52
N ALA A 140 34.43 -24.52 -0.34
CA ALA A 140 35.09 -25.78 -0.06
C ALA A 140 35.71 -26.25 -1.38
#